data_AF-A0A1V5RXM1-F1
#
_entry.id   AF-A0A1V5RXM1-F1
#
_cell.length_a   1.000
_cell.length_b   1.000
_cell.length_c   1.000
_cell.angle_alpha   90.00
_cell.angle_beta   90.00
_cell.angle_gamma   90.00
#
_symmetry.space_group_name_H-M   'P 1'
#
loop_
_entity.id
_entity.type
_entity.pdbx_description
1 polymer ?
#
loop_
_entity_poly.entity_id
_entity_poly.type
_entity_poly.pdbx_seq_one_letter_code
_entity_poly.pdbx_strand_id
1 'polypeptide(L)'
;MARRAAHDRGVHEGLLHHEGRLTEGSNSNLFAVIDGAVLTPSAHEVLSGVTRDLVIALASEAGIPLEQAALPVSGIPGWQECFITSTSRHVMPVTRIDGRPVGDGRVGPLTRRIAALFEAYFAAHTRGR
;
A
#
# COMPACT_ATOMS: atom_id res chain seq x y z
N MET A 1 -4.59 8.66 -18.12
CA MET A 1 -5.20 9.91 -17.59
C MET A 1 -4.81 10.18 -16.13
N ALA A 2 -4.94 9.22 -15.21
CA ALA A 2 -4.68 9.42 -13.76
C ALA A 2 -3.27 9.94 -13.39
N ARG A 3 -2.20 9.39 -13.97
CA ARG A 3 -0.82 9.78 -13.64
C ARG A 3 -0.49 11.25 -13.95
N ARG A 4 -1.02 11.79 -15.04
CA ARG A 4 -0.81 13.20 -15.42
C ARG A 4 -1.50 14.16 -14.45
N ALA A 5 -2.75 13.85 -14.07
CA ALA A 5 -3.50 14.67 -13.12
C ALA A 5 -2.88 14.71 -11.71
N ALA A 6 -2.21 13.64 -11.28
CA ALA A 6 -1.53 13.59 -9.98
C ALA A 6 -0.24 14.44 -9.97
N HIS A 7 0.59 14.32 -11.01
CA HIS A 7 1.88 15.02 -11.08
C HIS A 7 1.72 16.55 -11.04
N ASP A 8 0.69 17.08 -11.70
CA ASP A 8 0.45 18.53 -11.79
C ASP A 8 -0.01 19.16 -10.47
N ARG A 9 -0.30 18.36 -9.43
CA ARG A 9 -0.72 18.81 -8.09
C ARG A 9 0.31 18.50 -6.99
N GLY A 10 1.52 18.06 -7.35
CA GLY A 10 2.52 17.62 -6.38
C GLY A 10 2.14 16.30 -5.68
N VAL A 11 1.29 15.49 -6.31
CA VAL A 11 0.85 14.19 -5.79
C VAL A 11 1.69 13.08 -6.41
N HIS A 12 2.24 12.21 -5.57
CA HIS A 12 3.15 11.13 -6.00
C HIS A 12 2.45 9.93 -6.64
N GLU A 13 1.18 9.70 -6.31
CA GLU A 13 0.38 8.57 -6.81
C GLU A 13 -1.11 8.90 -6.77
N GLY A 14 -1.86 8.49 -7.79
CA GLY A 14 -3.32 8.59 -7.78
C GLY A 14 -3.94 7.26 -7.36
N LEU A 15 -4.77 7.27 -6.31
CA LEU A 15 -5.57 6.10 -5.93
C LEU A 15 -6.82 6.00 -6.82
N LEU A 16 -7.07 4.80 -7.33
CA LEU A 16 -8.21 4.47 -8.18
C LEU A 16 -9.31 3.86 -7.33
N HIS A 17 -10.55 4.09 -7.75
CA HIS A 17 -11.72 3.47 -7.12
C HIS A 17 -12.78 3.13 -8.17
N HIS A 18 -13.60 2.14 -7.86
CA HIS A 18 -14.79 1.76 -8.61
C HIS A 18 -15.98 1.69 -7.64
N GLU A 19 -17.08 2.35 -7.96
CA GLU A 19 -18.30 2.36 -7.12
C GLU A 19 -18.04 2.71 -5.64
N GLY A 20 -17.14 3.67 -5.39
CA GLY A 20 -16.78 4.11 -4.03
C GLY A 20 -15.85 3.16 -3.26
N ARG A 21 -15.33 2.11 -3.90
CA ARG A 21 -14.35 1.17 -3.34
C ARG A 21 -12.99 1.37 -4.00
N LEU A 22 -11.96 1.57 -3.20
CA LEU A 22 -10.59 1.69 -3.65
C LEU A 22 -10.11 0.34 -4.19
N THR A 23 -9.36 0.40 -5.29
CA THR A 23 -8.77 -0.77 -5.94
C THR A 23 -7.25 -0.71 -5.78
N GLU A 24 -6.59 0.17 -6.51
CA GLU A 24 -5.14 0.25 -6.59
C GLU A 24 -4.68 1.67 -6.87
N GLY A 25 -3.37 1.91 -6.84
CA GLY A 25 -2.78 3.14 -7.37
C GLY A 25 -2.63 3.07 -8.89
N SER A 26 -2.35 4.20 -9.54
CA SER A 26 -2.21 4.25 -11.00
C SER A 26 -1.14 3.32 -11.57
N ASN A 27 -0.10 3.02 -10.77
CA ASN A 27 0.97 2.05 -11.08
C ASN A 27 1.48 1.36 -9.80
N SER A 28 0.59 1.04 -8.87
CA SER A 28 0.94 0.42 -7.59
C SER A 28 -0.27 -0.28 -6.96
N ASN A 29 -0.04 -1.22 -6.05
CA ASN A 29 -1.11 -1.74 -5.20
C ASN A 29 -1.21 -0.93 -3.90
N LEU A 30 -2.39 -0.95 -3.27
CA LEU A 30 -2.72 -0.17 -2.08
C LEU A 30 -2.89 -1.07 -0.86
N PHE A 31 -2.37 -0.61 0.27
CA PHE A 31 -2.57 -1.22 1.59
C PHE A 31 -2.90 -0.14 2.62
N ALA A 32 -3.80 -0.46 3.55
CA ALA A 32 -4.18 0.39 4.67
C ALA A 32 -4.09 -0.38 5.98
N VAL A 33 -3.76 0.30 7.08
CA VAL A 33 -3.84 -0.26 8.43
C VAL A 33 -5.09 0.27 9.12
N ILE A 34 -5.95 -0.65 9.55
CA ILE A 34 -7.23 -0.36 10.19
C ILE A 34 -7.37 -1.32 11.38
N ASP A 35 -7.65 -0.78 12.57
CA ASP A 35 -7.73 -1.52 13.83
C ASP A 35 -6.56 -2.48 14.07
N GLY A 36 -5.35 -2.08 13.64
CA GLY A 36 -4.12 -2.85 13.82
C GLY A 36 -3.93 -4.00 12.83
N ALA A 37 -4.82 -4.16 11.84
CA ALA A 37 -4.69 -5.12 10.75
C ALA A 37 -4.38 -4.42 9.42
N VAL A 38 -3.64 -5.09 8.53
CA VAL A 38 -3.33 -4.62 7.18
C VAL A 38 -4.40 -5.12 6.22
N LEU A 39 -5.10 -4.21 5.55
CA LEU A 39 -6.08 -4.54 4.52
C LEU A 39 -5.56 -4.15 3.14
N THR A 40 -5.83 -4.98 2.14
CA THR A 40 -5.60 -4.67 0.73
C THR A 40 -6.77 -5.15 -0.13
N PRO A 41 -7.15 -4.47 -1.21
CA PRO A 41 -8.23 -4.95 -2.09
C PRO A 41 -7.92 -6.33 -2.68
N SER A 42 -8.99 -7.06 -3.01
CA SER A 42 -8.88 -8.43 -3.51
C SER A 42 -8.13 -8.46 -4.85
N ALA A 43 -7.39 -9.54 -5.10
CA ALA A 43 -6.70 -9.75 -6.39
C ALA A 43 -7.64 -9.75 -7.61
N HIS A 44 -8.96 -9.94 -7.40
CA HIS A 44 -9.97 -9.83 -8.46
C HIS A 44 -10.33 -8.38 -8.81
N GLU A 45 -10.01 -7.42 -7.95
CA GLU A 45 -10.32 -6.00 -8.09
C GLU A 45 -9.10 -5.17 -8.54
N VAL A 46 -7.90 -5.77 -8.63
CA VAL A 46 -6.62 -5.08 -8.86
C VAL A 46 -5.68 -5.87 -9.77
N LEU A 47 -4.62 -5.23 -10.26
CA LEU A 47 -3.51 -5.92 -10.90
C LEU A 47 -2.79 -6.83 -9.89
N SER A 48 -2.59 -8.09 -10.27
CA SER A 48 -1.79 -9.06 -9.49
C SER A 48 -0.31 -8.66 -9.54
N GLY A 49 0.11 -7.84 -8.59
CA GLY A 49 1.48 -7.36 -8.50
C GLY A 49 2.39 -8.36 -7.75
N VAL A 50 3.50 -8.76 -8.38
CA VAL A 50 4.51 -9.63 -7.72
C VAL A 50 4.99 -9.04 -6.39
N THR A 51 5.20 -7.73 -6.32
CA THR A 51 5.56 -7.03 -5.07
C THR A 51 4.46 -7.12 -4.01
N ARG A 52 3.18 -7.03 -4.41
CA ARG A 52 2.04 -7.19 -3.50
C ARG A 52 2.00 -8.61 -2.94
N ASP A 53 2.12 -9.61 -3.80
CA ASP A 53 2.03 -11.01 -3.38
C ASP A 53 3.19 -11.38 -2.45
N LEU A 54 4.38 -10.86 -2.70
CA LEU A 54 5.53 -10.99 -1.79
C LEU A 54 5.29 -10.30 -0.45
N VAL A 55 4.71 -9.09 -0.42
CA VAL A 55 4.36 -8.41 0.83
C VAL A 55 3.35 -9.22 1.64
N ILE A 56 2.34 -9.82 0.99
CA ILE A 56 1.35 -10.68 1.63
C ILE A 56 2.02 -11.91 2.25
N ALA A 57 2.91 -12.57 1.50
CA ALA A 57 3.65 -13.73 1.98
C ALA A 57 4.54 -13.40 3.20
N LEU A 58 5.34 -12.33 3.10
CA LEU A 58 6.22 -11.89 4.19
C LEU A 58 5.44 -11.46 5.44
N ALA A 59 4.28 -10.81 5.27
CA ALA A 59 3.41 -10.45 6.38
C ALA A 59 2.88 -11.70 7.09
N SER A 60 2.42 -12.70 6.33
CA SER A 60 1.95 -13.99 6.85
C SER A 60 3.06 -14.71 7.64
N GLU A 61 4.26 -14.83 7.07
CA GLU A 61 5.42 -15.46 7.73
C GLU A 61 5.83 -14.75 9.02
N ALA A 62 5.69 -13.42 9.06
CA ALA A 62 6.03 -12.60 10.23
C ALA A 62 4.89 -12.51 11.27
N GLY A 63 3.76 -13.17 11.06
CA GLY A 63 2.58 -13.10 11.94
C GLY A 63 1.96 -11.71 12.00
N ILE A 64 2.06 -10.93 10.91
CA ILE A 64 1.38 -9.64 10.79
C ILE A 64 -0.04 -9.90 10.28
N PRO A 65 -1.09 -9.46 10.99
CA PRO A 65 -2.46 -9.63 10.53
C PRO A 65 -2.64 -8.85 9.22
N LEU A 66 -2.83 -9.59 8.14
CA LEU A 66 -3.07 -9.05 6.81
C LEU A 66 -4.19 -9.85 6.15
N GLU A 67 -5.21 -9.17 5.65
CA GLU A 67 -6.28 -9.79 4.89
C GLU A 67 -6.63 -9.02 3.62
N GLN A 68 -7.24 -9.73 2.68
CA GLN A 68 -7.76 -9.15 1.45
C GLN A 68 -9.22 -8.74 1.67
N ALA A 69 -9.49 -7.45 1.67
CA ALA A 69 -10.79 -6.89 2.04
C ALA A 69 -11.11 -5.62 1.26
N ALA A 70 -12.40 -5.31 1.21
CA ALA A 70 -12.91 -4.07 0.67
C ALA A 70 -12.33 -2.83 1.35
N LEU A 71 -11.85 -1.86 0.58
CA LEU A 71 -11.46 -0.55 1.11
C LEU A 71 -12.42 0.53 0.60
N PRO A 72 -13.47 0.91 1.34
CA PRO A 72 -14.33 2.01 0.92
C PRO A 72 -13.58 3.34 0.99
N VAL A 73 -13.80 4.23 0.01
CA VAL A 73 -13.23 5.59 0.00
C VAL A 73 -13.65 6.36 1.26
N SER A 74 -14.86 6.14 1.76
CA SER A 74 -15.36 6.74 3.01
C SER A 74 -14.61 6.27 4.26
N GLY A 75 -13.85 5.17 4.17
CA GLY A 75 -13.05 4.63 5.26
C GLY A 75 -11.70 5.31 5.47
N ILE A 76 -11.20 6.07 4.48
CA ILE A 76 -9.89 6.75 4.53
C ILE A 76 -9.65 7.53 5.84
N PRO A 77 -10.62 8.31 6.37
CA PRO A 77 -10.42 9.06 7.62
C PRO A 77 -10.14 8.18 8.85
N GLY A 78 -10.49 6.88 8.82
CA GLY A 78 -10.24 5.94 9.91
C GLY A 78 -8.92 5.17 9.81
N TRP A 79 -8.15 5.36 8.74
CA TRP A 79 -6.91 4.62 8.54
C TRP A 79 -5.80 5.13 9.46
N GLN A 80 -5.09 4.19 10.07
CA GLN A 80 -3.96 4.46 10.97
C GLN A 80 -2.65 4.59 10.18
N GLU A 81 -2.48 3.79 9.14
CA GLU A 81 -1.32 3.83 8.24
C GLU A 81 -1.78 3.52 6.80
N CYS A 82 -0.98 3.92 5.81
CA CYS A 82 -1.20 3.59 4.42
C CYS A 82 0.15 3.43 3.72
N PHE A 83 0.23 2.50 2.79
CA PHE A 83 1.39 2.35 1.91
C PHE A 83 0.96 1.80 0.55
N ILE A 84 1.81 2.03 -0.43
CA ILE A 84 1.65 1.47 -1.77
C ILE A 84 2.84 0.58 -2.12
N THR A 85 2.62 -0.35 -3.05
CA THR A 85 3.68 -1.24 -3.53
C THR A 85 3.82 -1.21 -5.04
N SER A 86 5.05 -1.13 -5.53
CA SER A 86 5.37 -1.37 -6.95
C SER A 86 6.80 -1.90 -7.10
N THR A 87 7.11 -2.58 -8.21
CA THR A 87 8.46 -3.08 -8.48
C THR A 87 9.54 -2.01 -8.33
N SER A 88 9.27 -0.79 -8.78
CA SER A 88 10.21 0.33 -8.74
C SER A 88 10.31 1.07 -7.41
N ARG A 89 9.30 0.96 -6.54
CA ARG A 89 9.20 1.73 -5.29
C ARG A 89 9.20 0.86 -4.04
N HIS A 90 9.22 -0.46 -4.22
CA HIS A 90 9.12 -1.45 -3.16
C HIS A 90 7.89 -1.16 -2.28
N VAL A 91 8.06 -1.05 -0.97
CA VAL A 91 7.03 -0.62 -0.01
C VAL A 91 7.22 0.87 0.25
N MET A 92 6.30 1.69 -0.26
CA MET A 92 6.37 3.15 -0.12
C MET A 92 5.27 3.65 0.84
N PRO A 93 5.63 4.23 2.00
CA PRO A 93 4.65 4.82 2.90
C PRO A 93 3.86 5.98 2.28
N VAL A 94 2.58 6.08 2.63
CA VAL A 94 1.68 7.19 2.26
C VAL A 94 1.21 7.85 3.55
N THR A 95 1.74 9.05 3.84
CA THR A 95 1.41 9.79 5.06
C THR A 95 0.31 10.83 4.87
N ARG A 96 -0.07 11.12 3.61
CA ARG A 96 -1.13 12.07 3.27
C ARG A 96 -1.93 11.61 2.06
N ILE A 97 -3.25 11.79 2.11
CA ILE A 97 -4.19 11.58 1.02
C ILE A 97 -5.05 12.84 0.89
N ASP A 98 -5.14 13.41 -0.32
CA ASP A 98 -5.88 14.65 -0.60
C ASP A 98 -5.59 15.79 0.39
N GLY A 99 -4.31 15.94 0.74
CA GLY A 99 -3.82 16.97 1.67
C GLY A 99 -4.05 16.67 3.16
N ARG A 100 -4.83 15.65 3.51
CA ARG A 100 -5.10 15.23 4.88
C ARG A 100 -4.09 14.18 5.35
N PRO A 101 -3.64 14.21 6.62
CA PRO A 101 -2.80 13.15 7.17
C PRO A 101 -3.55 11.81 7.19
N VAL A 102 -2.83 10.73 6.90
CA VAL A 102 -3.25 9.37 7.26
C VAL A 102 -2.76 9.13 8.69
N GLY A 103 -3.64 8.72 9.59
CA GLY A 103 -3.33 8.63 11.02
C GLY A 103 -2.77 9.95 11.57
N ASP A 104 -1.56 9.90 12.13
CA ASP A 104 -0.84 11.05 12.67
C ASP A 104 0.03 11.79 11.63
N GLY A 105 -0.04 11.39 10.36
CA GLY A 105 0.76 11.95 9.27
C GLY A 105 2.23 11.50 9.28
N ARG A 106 2.57 10.49 10.07
CA ARG A 106 3.90 9.86 10.10
C ARG A 106 3.82 8.44 9.57
N VAL A 107 4.97 7.90 9.18
CA VAL A 107 5.04 6.46 8.87
C VAL A 107 4.76 5.70 10.16
N GLY A 108 3.88 4.72 10.12
CA GLY A 108 3.54 3.92 11.30
C GLY A 108 4.41 2.66 11.46
N PRO A 109 4.26 1.96 12.60
CA PRO A 109 5.06 0.78 12.93
C PRO A 109 4.84 -0.42 11.99
N LEU A 110 3.62 -0.71 11.54
CA LEU A 110 3.37 -1.87 10.67
C LEU A 110 3.96 -1.64 9.28
N THR A 111 3.81 -0.44 8.73
CA THR A 111 4.42 -0.04 7.46
C THR A 111 5.94 -0.14 7.53
N ARG A 112 6.57 0.36 8.61
CA ARG A 112 8.02 0.21 8.81
C ARG A 112 8.45 -1.25 8.87
N ARG A 113 7.71 -2.08 9.60
CA ARG A 113 8.02 -3.51 9.75
C ARG A 113 7.94 -4.23 8.41
N ILE A 114 6.88 -3.99 7.64
CA ILE A 114 6.69 -4.59 6.30
C ILE A 114 7.78 -4.12 5.33
N ALA A 115 8.10 -2.82 5.31
CA ALA A 115 9.19 -2.31 4.48
C ALA A 115 10.53 -2.98 4.83
N ALA A 116 10.84 -3.13 6.12
CA ALA A 116 12.07 -3.79 6.55
C ALA A 116 12.13 -5.28 6.15
N LEU A 117 11.02 -6.01 6.28
CA LEU A 117 10.92 -7.40 5.83
C LEU A 117 11.13 -7.52 4.32
N PHE A 118 10.50 -6.63 3.54
CA PHE A 118 10.65 -6.60 2.10
C PHE A 118 12.10 -6.32 1.69
N GLU A 119 12.73 -5.29 2.25
CA GLU A 119 14.12 -4.94 1.92
C GLU A 119 15.11 -6.05 2.30
N ALA A 120 14.88 -6.72 3.44
CA ALA A 120 15.68 -7.88 3.85
C ALA A 120 15.55 -9.03 2.85
N TYR A 121 14.32 -9.37 2.43
CA TYR A 121 14.07 -10.38 1.42
C TYR A 121 14.72 -9.99 0.08
N PHE A 122 14.51 -8.76 -0.38
CA PHE A 122 15.03 -8.27 -1.65
C PHE A 122 16.57 -8.33 -1.66
N ALA A 123 17.23 -7.86 -0.60
CA ALA A 123 18.68 -7.91 -0.48
C ALA A 123 19.23 -9.34 -0.48
N ALA A 124 18.53 -10.29 0.13
CA ALA A 124 18.93 -11.70 0.15
C ALA A 124 18.80 -12.39 -1.22
N HIS A 125 17.86 -11.94 -2.07
CA HIS A 125 17.52 -12.62 -3.33
C HIS A 125 17.96 -11.88 -4.60
N THR A 126 18.48 -10.66 -4.48
CA THR A 126 18.96 -9.86 -5.62
C THR A 126 20.45 -9.56 -5.58
N ARG A 127 21.14 -9.83 -4.46
CA ARG A 127 22.61 -9.79 -4.41
C ARG A 127 23.17 -11.01 -5.14
N GLY A 128 23.39 -10.86 -6.45
CA GLY A 128 23.94 -11.92 -7.29
C GLY A 128 23.67 -11.77 -8.80
N ARG A 129 23.73 -10.55 -9.34
CA ARG A 129 23.92 -10.31 -10.77
C ARG A 129 24.96 -9.22 -10.98
#